data_AF-A0A2W1ADA9-F1
#
_entry.id   AF-A0A2W1ADA9-F1
#
_cell.length_a   1.000
_cell.length_b   1.000
_cell.length_c   1.000
_cell.angle_alpha   90.00
_cell.angle_beta   90.00
_cell.angle_gamma   90.00
#
_symmetry.space_group_name_H-M   'P 1'
#
loop_
_entity.id
_entity.type
_entity.pdbx_description
1 polymer ?
#
loop_
_entity_poly.entity_id
_entity_poly.type
_entity_poly.pdbx_seq_one_letter_code
_entity_poly.pdbx_strand_id
1 'polypeptide(L)'
;MFTFLNQYSYILVSLFIVTIAFFLVYRAFSIKPALLSILILVLVVVFFQNSLTSSPDELKDISAWDSLHNSGRPVLLYLYSDL
;
A
#
# COMPACT_ATOMS: atom_id res chain seq x y z
N MET A 1 10.65 -4.91 -7.42
CA MET A 1 10.59 -6.11 -6.54
C MET A 1 9.71 -5.86 -5.30
N PHE A 2 8.54 -5.23 -5.49
CA PHE A 2 7.46 -5.09 -4.49
C PHE A 2 6.08 -5.35 -5.13
N THR A 3 6.05 -5.97 -6.31
CA THR A 3 4.86 -6.15 -7.15
C THR A 3 3.92 -7.26 -6.67
N PHE A 4 4.25 -7.96 -5.58
CA PHE A 4 3.42 -9.05 -5.06
C PHE A 4 2.27 -8.60 -4.16
N LEU A 5 2.24 -7.33 -3.75
CA LEU A 5 1.04 -6.76 -3.13
C LEU A 5 0.16 -6.19 -4.23
N ASN A 6 -0.54 -7.08 -4.94
CA ASN A 6 -1.77 -6.71 -5.63
C ASN A 6 -2.64 -5.94 -4.61
N GLN A 7 -3.38 -4.91 -5.04
CA GLN A 7 -4.20 -4.09 -4.14
C GLN A 7 -5.13 -4.96 -3.27
N TYR A 8 -5.62 -6.08 -3.83
CA TYR A 8 -6.37 -7.11 -3.13
C TYR A 8 -5.56 -7.85 -2.05
N SER A 9 -4.28 -8.16 -2.31
CA SER A 9 -3.36 -8.74 -1.33
C SER A 9 -3.08 -7.77 -0.17
N TYR A 10 -2.98 -6.46 -0.45
CA TYR A 10 -2.80 -5.45 0.60
C TYR A 10 -3.99 -5.40 1.56
N ILE A 11 -5.21 -5.42 1.02
CA ILE A 11 -6.45 -5.45 1.83
C ILE A 11 -6.48 -6.71 2.70
N LEU A 12 -6.19 -7.87 2.11
CA LEU A 12 -6.19 -9.16 2.82
C LEU A 12 -5.17 -9.18 3.96
N VAL A 13 -3.93 -8.77 3.69
CA VAL A 13 -2.86 -8.70 4.70
C VAL A 13 -3.22 -7.70 5.81
N SER A 14 -3.76 -6.53 5.46
CA SER A 14 -4.18 -5.52 6.43
C SER A 14 -5.28 -6.04 7.35
N LEU A 15 -6.27 -6.75 6.80
CA LEU A 15 -7.34 -7.39 7.58
C LEU A 15 -6.77 -8.39 8.60
N PHE A 16 -5.80 -9.20 8.18
CA PHE A 16 -5.15 -10.19 9.03
C PHE A 16 -4.37 -9.53 10.17
N ILE A 17 -3.62 -8.46 9.87
CA ILE A 17 -2.87 -7.68 10.87
C ILE A 17 -3.82 -7.03 11.88
N VAL A 18 -4.90 -6.39 11.42
CA VAL A 18 -5.90 -5.76 12.29
C VAL A 18 -6.54 -6.79 13.22
N THR A 19 -6.88 -7.97 12.69
CA THR A 19 -7.47 -9.05 13.47
C THR A 19 -6.53 -9.54 14.57
N ILE A 20 -5.27 -9.85 14.22
CA ILE A 20 -4.27 -10.29 15.20
C ILE A 20 -4.05 -9.22 16.28
N ALA A 21 -3.86 -7.96 15.87
CA ALA A 21 -3.65 -6.86 16.80
C ALA A 21 -4.84 -6.69 17.77
N PHE A 22 -6.07 -6.78 17.28
CA PHE A 22 -7.26 -6.76 18.12
C PHE A 22 -7.24 -7.89 19.15
N PHE A 23 -6.97 -9.14 18.73
CA PHE A 23 -6.91 -10.27 19.64
C PHE A 23 -5.84 -10.10 20.72
N LEU A 24 -4.67 -9.57 20.36
CA LEU A 24 -3.59 -9.30 21.32
C LEU A 24 -3.99 -8.23 22.35
N VAL A 25 -4.58 -7.12 21.90
CA VAL A 25 -5.02 -6.03 22.82
C VAL A 25 -6.20 -6.49 23.68
N TYR A 26 -7.14 -7.24 23.10
CA TYR A 26 -8.27 -7.83 23.82
C TYR A 26 -7.79 -8.80 24.90
N ARG A 27 -6.79 -9.63 24.59
CA ARG A 27 -6.20 -10.58 25.53
C ARG A 27 -5.43 -9.89 26.66
N ALA A 28 -4.71 -8.81 26.36
CA ALA A 28 -3.84 -8.15 27.32
C ALA A 28 -4.56 -7.16 28.25
N PHE A 29 -5.60 -6.49 27.76
CA PHE A 29 -6.26 -5.41 28.50
C PHE A 29 -7.74 -5.70 28.75
N SER A 30 -8.62 -5.29 27.84
CA SER A 30 -10.07 -5.47 27.89
C SER A 30 -10.71 -5.03 26.57
N ILE A 31 -12.03 -5.23 26.41
CA ILE A 31 -12.73 -4.92 25.16
C ILE A 31 -12.70 -3.44 24.77
N LYS A 32 -12.70 -2.52 25.74
CA LYS A 32 -12.70 -1.06 25.50
C LYS A 32 -11.42 -0.59 24.74
N PRO A 33 -10.20 -0.84 25.26
CA PRO A 33 -8.98 -0.49 24.53
C PRO A 33 -8.81 -1.30 23.25
N ALA A 34 -9.32 -2.54 23.19
CA ALA A 34 -9.27 -3.34 21.97
C ALA A 34 -10.07 -2.68 20.82
N LEU A 35 -11.28 -2.20 21.10
CA LEU A 35 -12.07 -1.44 20.12
C LEU A 35 -11.39 -0.14 19.69
N LEU A 36 -10.77 0.58 20.64
CA LEU A 36 -10.03 1.81 20.34
C LEU A 36 -8.80 1.52 19.46
N SER A 37 -8.13 0.39 19.67
CA SER A 37 -7.00 -0.04 18.84
C SER A 37 -7.40 -0.32 17.39
N ILE A 38 -8.59 -0.89 17.15
CA ILE A 38 -9.11 -1.08 15.79
C ILE A 38 -9.27 0.27 15.10
N LEU A 39 -9.87 1.26 15.77
CA LEU A 39 -10.08 2.59 15.19
C LEU A 39 -8.76 3.23 14.75
N ILE A 40 -7.73 3.15 15.60
CA ILE A 40 -6.39 3.66 15.29
C ILE A 40 -5.78 2.90 14.11
N LEU A 41 -5.84 1.56 14.11
CA LEU A 41 -5.26 0.74 13.06
C LEU A 41 -5.91 0.96 11.69
N VAL A 42 -7.23 1.16 11.65
CA VAL A 42 -7.94 1.48 10.40
C VAL A 42 -7.44 2.80 9.82
N LEU A 43 -7.27 3.85 10.64
CA LEU A 43 -6.70 5.12 10.18
C LEU A 43 -5.30 4.96 9.61
N VAL A 44 -4.47 4.15 10.27
CA VAL A 44 -3.12 3.83 9.81
C VAL A 44 -3.16 3.12 8.45
N VAL A 45 -4.00 2.10 8.29
CA VAL A 45 -4.15 1.37 7.02
C VAL A 45 -4.59 2.29 5.90
N VAL A 46 -5.57 3.17 6.13
CA VAL A 46 -6.03 4.15 5.11
C VAL A 46 -4.90 5.10 4.71
N PHE A 47 -4.13 5.58 5.69
CA PHE A 47 -2.99 6.47 5.42
C PHE A 47 -1.92 5.77 4.57
N PHE A 48 -1.55 4.53 4.93
CA PHE A 48 -0.59 3.74 4.17
C PHE A 48 -1.11 3.39 2.77
N GLN A 49 -2.39 3.07 2.63
CA GLN A 49 -3.01 2.81 1.34
C GLN A 49 -2.91 4.03 0.42
N ASN A 50 -3.20 5.23 0.92
CA ASN A 50 -3.07 6.46 0.15
C ASN A 50 -1.61 6.73 -0.28
N SER A 51 -0.63 6.45 0.58
CA SER A 51 0.78 6.59 0.22
C SER A 51 1.23 5.59 -0.84
N LEU A 52 0.69 4.37 -0.82
CA LEU A 52 1.02 3.31 -1.77
C LEU A 52 0.26 3.44 -3.10
N THR A 53 -0.89 4.11 -3.10
CA THR A 53 -1.67 4.44 -4.32
C THR A 53 -1.10 5.68 -5.01
N SER A 54 0.22 5.78 -5.08
CA SER A 54 0.86 6.73 -5.98
C SER A 54 0.65 6.20 -7.39
N SER A 55 -0.12 6.92 -8.21
CA SER A 55 -0.31 6.58 -9.62
C SER A 55 1.07 6.34 -10.25
N PRO A 56 1.26 5.24 -11.00
CA PRO A 56 2.43 5.16 -11.85
C PRO A 56 2.43 6.39 -12.75
N ASP A 57 3.57 7.09 -12.81
CA ASP A 57 3.76 8.17 -13.78
C ASP A 57 3.63 7.53 -15.17
N GLU A 58 2.42 7.59 -15.73
CA GLU A 58 2.16 7.11 -17.07
C GLU A 58 3.02 7.93 -18.04
N LEU A 59 4.00 7.27 -18.63
CA LEU A 59 4.81 7.81 -19.71
C LEU A 59 3.95 7.91 -20.97
N LYS A 60 3.24 9.04 -21.12
CA LYS A 60 2.36 9.29 -22.26
C LYS A 60 3.11 9.69 -23.54
N ASP A 61 4.29 10.28 -23.38
CA ASP A 61 5.09 10.85 -24.48
C ASP A 61 6.57 10.45 -24.40
N ILE A 62 7.23 10.44 -25.56
CA ILE A 62 8.68 10.18 -25.72
C ILE A 62 9.53 11.20 -24.95
N SER A 63 9.06 12.44 -24.82
CA SER A 63 9.75 13.49 -24.04
C SER A 63 9.87 13.14 -22.55
N ALA A 64 8.85 12.49 -21.99
CA ALA A 64 8.85 12.04 -20.60
C ALA A 64 9.85 10.87 -20.43
N TRP A 65 9.96 10.00 -21.44
CA TRP A 65 10.97 8.93 -21.46
C TRP A 65 12.40 9.49 -21.51
N ASP A 66 12.67 10.47 -22.38
CA ASP A 66 14.00 11.07 -22.50
C ASP A 66 14.43 11.74 -21.18
N SER A 67 13.49 12.39 -20.48
CA SER A 67 13.79 12.99 -19.16
C SER A 67 14.14 11.93 -18.10
N LEU A 68 13.46 10.79 -18.11
CA LEU A 68 13.70 9.68 -17.19
C LEU A 68 14.99 8.92 -17.53
N HIS A 69 15.24 8.67 -18.81
CA HIS A 69 16.46 8.03 -19.30
C HIS A 69 17.71 8.86 -18.94
N ASN A 70 17.63 10.17 -19.14
CA ASN A 70 18.74 11.09 -18.84
C ASN A 70 18.89 11.42 -17.35
N SER A 71 17.96 10.99 -16.49
CA SER A 71 17.99 11.28 -15.05
C SER A 71 19.10 10.53 -14.30
N GLY A 72 19.68 9.47 -14.90
CA GLY A 72 20.67 8.60 -14.26
C GLY A 72 20.14 7.79 -13.08
N ARG A 73 18.83 7.85 -12.80
CA ARG A 73 18.19 7.08 -11.73
C ARG A 73 17.83 5.69 -12.24
N PRO A 74 17.95 4.65 -11.40
CA PRO A 74 17.41 3.33 -11.74
C PRO A 74 15.89 3.41 -11.80
N VAL A 75 15.31 3.11 -12.98
CA VAL A 75 13.87 3.15 -13.24
C VAL A 75 13.39 1.76 -13.66
N LEU A 76 12.23 1.35 -13.16
CA LEU A 76 11.56 0.12 -13.58
C LEU A 76 10.47 0.49 -14.61
N LEU A 77 10.68 0.12 -15.87
CA LEU A 77 9.68 0.32 -16.93
C LEU A 77 8.68 -0.84 -16.92
N TYR A 78 7.38 -0.52 -16.81
CA TYR A 78 6.31 -1.51 -16.92
C TYR A 78 5.54 -1.29 -18.22
N LEU A 79 5.73 -2.18 -19.19
CA LEU A 79 5.02 -2.17 -20.46
C LEU A 79 3.80 -3.08 -20.35
N TYR A 80 2.61 -2.52 -20.54
CA TYR A 80 1.37 -3.28 -20.60
C TYR A 80 0.52 -2.78 -21.79
N SER A 81 -0.36 -3.64 -22.29
CA SER A 81 -1.33 -3.30 -23.32
C SER A 81 -2.70 -3.71 -22.80
N ASP A 82 -3.65 -2.77 -22.83
CA ASP A 82 -5.04 -3.02 -22.41
C ASP A 82 -5.88 -3.70 -23.52
N LEU A 83 -5.24 -4.21 -24.57
CA LEU A 83 -5.83 -4.89 -25.74
C LEU A 83 -5.74 -6.42 -25.62
#